data_AF-A0A920REC5-F1
#
_entry.id   AF-A0A920REC5-F1
#
_cell.length_a   1.000
_cell.length_b   1.000
_cell.length_c   1.000
_cell.angle_alpha   90.00
_cell.angle_beta   90.00
_cell.angle_gamma   90.00
#
_symmetry.space_group_name_H-M   'P 1'
#
loop_
_entity.id
_entity.type
_entity.pdbx_description
1 polymer ?
#
loop_
_entity_poly.entity_id
_entity_poly.type
_entity_poly.pdbx_seq_one_letter_code
_entity_poly.pdbx_strand_id
1 'polypeptide(L)'
;MFVLMASVLERSGIARDLFGAMHVLAGNLKGGLAIQTMAVAVLMAAMTGIIGGEIVLLGLVALPQMLARNYDRNLAIGTVCAGGGLGTMIPPSIVLIFYGLTAEVSIGDLFLATIIPGLILAAIYIAYILFVAT
;
A
#
# COMPACT_ATOMS: atom_id res chain seq x y z
N MET A 1 -11.66 12.79 -14.27
CA MET A 1 -12.25 11.45 -14.04
C MET A 1 -11.52 10.66 -12.96
N PHE A 2 -10.18 10.56 -12.96
CA PHE A 2 -9.43 9.82 -11.93
C PHE A 2 -9.64 10.31 -10.49
N VAL A 3 -9.63 11.63 -10.26
CA VAL A 3 -9.90 12.21 -8.93
C VAL A 3 -11.33 11.90 -8.46
N LEU A 4 -12.30 11.86 -9.38
CA LEU A 4 -13.68 11.47 -9.07
C LEU A 4 -13.76 9.99 -8.70
N MET A 5 -13.11 9.10 -9.46
CA MET A 5 -13.04 7.67 -9.17
C MET A 5 -12.38 7.40 -7.82
N ALA A 6 -11.24 8.04 -7.54
CA ALA A 6 -10.56 7.95 -6.25
C ALA A 6 -11.47 8.45 -5.11
N SER A 7 -12.13 9.60 -5.28
CA SER A 7 -13.04 10.15 -4.27
C SER A 7 -14.27 9.28 -4.04
N VAL A 8 -14.79 8.60 -5.06
CA VAL A 8 -15.90 7.64 -4.94
C VAL A 8 -15.44 6.38 -4.22
N LEU A 9 -14.29 5.81 -4.60
CA LEU A 9 -13.71 4.63 -3.92
C LEU A 9 -13.44 4.92 -2.44
N GLU A 10 -12.86 6.08 -2.13
CA GLU A 10 -12.55 6.48 -0.76
C GLU A 10 -13.83 6.68 0.08
N ARG A 11 -14.86 7.33 -0.48
CA ARG A 11 -16.15 7.55 0.22
C ARG A 11 -17.05 6.31 0.28
N SER A 12 -16.85 5.33 -0.60
CA SER A 12 -17.67 4.11 -0.67
C SER A 12 -17.40 3.12 0.47
N GLY A 13 -16.31 3.29 1.22
CA GLY A 13 -15.93 2.33 2.27
C GLY A 13 -15.33 1.02 1.74
N ILE A 14 -15.32 0.79 0.41
CA ILE A 14 -14.74 -0.39 -0.24
C ILE A 14 -13.30 -0.63 0.21
N ALA A 15 -12.52 0.43 0.38
CA ALA A 15 -11.14 0.34 0.87
C ALA A 15 -11.05 -0.33 2.25
N ARG A 16 -11.98 0.00 3.14
CA ARG A 16 -12.06 -0.53 4.51
C ARG A 16 -12.59 -1.97 4.52
N ASP A 17 -13.56 -2.27 3.66
CA ASP A 17 -14.12 -3.63 3.52
C ASP A 17 -13.12 -4.59 2.89
N LEU A 18 -12.33 -4.14 1.91
CA LEU A 18 -11.23 -4.92 1.32
C LEU A 18 -10.15 -5.22 2.37
N PHE A 19 -9.86 -4.24 3.22
CA PHE A 19 -8.95 -4.42 4.35
C PHE A 19 -9.48 -5.47 5.34
N GLY A 20 -10.77 -5.40 5.68
CA GLY A 20 -11.44 -6.37 6.54
C GLY A 20 -11.46 -7.78 5.94
N ALA A 21 -11.77 -7.91 4.66
CA ALA A 21 -11.82 -9.20 3.96
C ALA A 21 -10.43 -9.86 3.86
N MET A 22 -9.40 -9.09 3.55
CA MET A 22 -8.02 -9.58 3.48
C MET A 22 -7.47 -9.94 4.87
N HIS A 23 -7.92 -9.25 5.93
CA HIS A 23 -7.63 -9.64 7.32
C HIS A 23 -8.35 -10.92 7.76
N VAL A 24 -9.49 -11.26 7.17
CA VAL A 24 -10.22 -12.52 7.45
C VAL A 24 -9.65 -13.69 6.65
N LEU A 25 -9.19 -13.45 5.42
CA LEU A 25 -8.45 -14.43 4.60
C LEU A 25 -7.05 -14.76 5.16
N ALA A 26 -6.55 -13.91 6.07
CA ALA A 26 -5.27 -14.03 6.73
C ALA A 26 -5.26 -15.07 7.86
N GLY A 27 -5.10 -16.35 7.52
CA GLY A 27 -4.84 -17.40 8.50
C GLY A 27 -3.51 -17.24 9.28
N ASN A 28 -3.27 -18.17 10.23
CA ASN A 28 -2.15 -18.21 11.20
C ASN A 28 -0.73 -18.48 10.62
N LEU A 29 -0.33 -17.89 9.49
CA LEU A 29 1.05 -18.04 9.00
C LEU A 29 2.04 -17.18 9.81
N LYS A 30 3.17 -17.77 10.25
CA LYS A 30 4.33 -17.04 10.79
C LYS A 30 4.88 -16.11 9.70
N GLY A 31 5.09 -14.83 10.00
CA GLY A 31 5.43 -13.80 9.00
C GLY A 31 4.27 -13.36 8.08
N GLY A 32 3.16 -14.10 8.08
CA GLY A 32 2.02 -13.89 7.19
C GLY A 32 1.38 -12.51 7.38
N LEU A 33 1.30 -12.01 8.61
CA LEU A 33 0.67 -10.72 8.91
C LEU A 33 1.37 -9.54 8.24
N ALA A 34 2.71 -9.55 8.15
CA ALA A 34 3.46 -8.50 7.48
C ALA A 34 3.34 -8.56 5.96
N ILE A 35 3.38 -9.76 5.39
CA ILE A 35 3.19 -9.96 3.94
C ILE A 35 1.77 -9.55 3.52
N GLN A 36 0.77 -9.90 4.32
CA GLN A 36 -0.63 -9.52 4.09
C GLN A 36 -0.81 -8.01 4.18
N THR A 37 -0.22 -7.37 5.20
CA THR A 37 -0.26 -5.91 5.33
C THR A 37 0.35 -5.24 4.11
N MET A 38 1.46 -5.77 3.58
CA MET A 38 2.09 -5.27 2.37
C MET A 38 1.22 -5.50 1.11
N ALA A 39 0.61 -6.67 0.97
CA ALA A 39 -0.30 -6.96 -0.15
C ALA A 39 -1.53 -6.04 -0.13
N VAL A 40 -2.10 -5.79 1.04
CA VAL A 40 -3.23 -4.87 1.19
C VAL A 40 -2.80 -3.42 0.90
N ALA A 41 -1.62 -3.01 1.34
CA ALA A 41 -1.06 -1.71 0.99
C ALA A 41 -0.91 -1.56 -0.54
N VAL A 42 -0.37 -2.55 -1.24
CA VAL A 42 -0.26 -2.52 -2.71
C VAL A 42 -1.62 -2.34 -3.40
N LEU A 43 -2.67 -2.99 -2.89
CA LEU A 43 -4.03 -2.85 -3.43
C LEU A 43 -4.64 -1.48 -3.09
N MET A 44 -4.47 -1.01 -1.86
CA MET A 44 -4.92 0.30 -1.40
C MET A 44 -4.23 1.45 -2.14
N ALA A 45 -2.93 1.33 -2.36
CA ALA A 45 -2.12 2.22 -3.18
C ALA A 45 -2.72 2.39 -4.58
N ALA A 46 -3.10 1.29 -5.23
CA ALA A 46 -3.73 1.29 -6.56
C ALA A 46 -5.13 1.92 -6.61
N MET A 47 -5.74 2.22 -5.45
CA MET A 47 -7.08 2.79 -5.37
C MET A 47 -7.08 4.25 -4.88
N THR A 48 -6.19 4.57 -3.94
CA THR A 48 -6.21 5.83 -3.20
C THR A 48 -5.22 6.85 -3.74
N GLY A 49 -4.02 6.41 -4.15
CA GLY A 49 -2.98 7.31 -4.67
C GLY A 49 -2.43 8.35 -3.68
N ILE A 50 -2.70 8.19 -2.37
CA ILE A 50 -2.39 9.17 -1.32
C ILE A 50 -1.67 8.50 -0.14
N ILE A 51 -0.48 9.01 0.18
CA ILE A 51 0.41 8.48 1.23
C ILE A 51 -0.19 8.60 2.64
N GLY A 52 -0.68 9.80 2.98
CA GLY A 52 -1.00 10.14 4.36
C GLY A 52 -2.15 9.31 4.93
N GLY A 53 -3.24 9.17 4.16
CA GLY A 53 -4.40 8.37 4.57
C GLY A 53 -4.07 6.89 4.72
N GLU A 54 -3.25 6.36 3.81
CA GLU A 54 -2.88 4.95 3.78
C GLU A 54 -1.97 4.56 4.97
N ILE A 55 -0.95 5.37 5.29
CA ILE A 55 -0.09 5.12 6.46
C ILE A 55 -0.91 5.16 7.76
N VAL A 56 -1.85 6.10 7.88
CA VAL A 56 -2.71 6.20 9.08
C VAL A 56 -3.63 4.99 9.19
N LEU A 57 -4.25 4.56 8.09
CA LEU A 57 -5.10 3.37 8.05
C LEU A 57 -4.32 2.11 8.45
N LEU A 58 -3.19 1.86 7.80
CA LEU A 58 -2.31 0.73 8.08
C LEU A 58 -1.75 0.79 9.52
N GLY A 59 -1.40 1.98 9.99
CA GLY A 59 -0.89 2.19 11.35
C GLY A 59 -1.93 1.96 12.43
N LEU A 60 -3.19 2.32 12.20
CA LEU A 60 -4.27 2.10 13.17
C LEU A 60 -4.76 0.65 13.17
N VAL A 61 -4.69 -0.06 12.04
CA VAL A 61 -5.24 -1.42 11.90
C VAL A 61 -4.17 -2.50 12.02
N ALA A 62 -3.06 -2.40 11.29
CA ALA A 62 -2.07 -3.46 11.19
C ALA A 62 -1.00 -3.39 12.30
N LEU A 63 -0.51 -2.19 12.65
CA LEU A 63 0.54 -2.03 13.65
C LEU A 63 0.19 -2.62 15.04
N PRO A 64 -0.99 -2.35 15.66
CA PRO A 64 -1.32 -2.95 16.95
C PRO A 64 -1.46 -4.48 16.88
N GLN A 65 -1.96 -5.00 15.75
CA GLN A 65 -2.11 -6.45 15.51
C GLN A 65 -0.74 -7.16 15.40
N MET A 66 0.24 -6.49 14.80
CA MET A 66 1.62 -6.98 14.70
C MET A 66 2.32 -6.98 16.06
N LEU A 67 2.21 -5.87 16.80
CA LEU A 67 2.83 -5.73 18.12
C LEU A 67 2.22 -6.71 19.13
N ALA A 68 0.91 -6.95 19.09
CA ALA A 68 0.24 -7.96 19.93
C ALA A 68 0.73 -9.39 19.66
N ARG A 69 1.26 -9.67 18.46
CA ARG A 69 1.86 -10.96 18.07
C ARG A 69 3.39 -11.00 18.27
N ASN A 70 3.95 -10.05 19.03
CA ASN A 70 5.39 -9.93 19.29
C ASN A 70 6.25 -9.83 18.01
N TYR A 71 5.76 -9.18 16.96
CA TYR A 71 6.62 -8.79 15.83
C TYR A 71 7.68 -7.80 16.31
N ASP A 72 8.86 -7.83 15.67
CA ASP A 72 9.85 -6.79 15.83
C ASP A 72 9.24 -5.41 15.50
N ARG A 73 9.44 -4.45 16.40
CA ARG A 73 8.84 -3.12 16.27
C ARG A 73 9.34 -2.39 15.03
N ASN A 74 10.61 -2.55 14.66
CA ASN A 74 11.18 -1.92 13.47
C ASN A 74 10.62 -2.55 12.20
N LEU A 75 10.46 -3.88 12.17
CA LEU A 75 9.82 -4.57 11.05
C LEU A 75 8.36 -4.14 10.89
N ALA A 76 7.60 -4.06 11.98
CA ALA A 76 6.19 -3.69 11.94
C ALA A 76 5.98 -2.24 11.45
N ILE A 77 6.71 -1.28 12.02
CA ILE A 77 6.65 0.12 11.62
C ILE A 77 7.16 0.27 10.18
N GLY A 78 8.28 -0.37 9.85
CA GLY A 78 8.86 -0.36 8.51
C GLY A 78 7.89 -0.89 7.45
N THR A 79 7.17 -1.98 7.75
CA THR A 79 6.16 -2.55 6.84
C THR A 79 5.01 -1.59 6.58
N VAL A 80 4.50 -0.93 7.64
CA VAL A 80 3.42 0.06 7.52
C VAL A 80 3.86 1.29 6.72
N CYS A 81 5.05 1.83 7.02
CA CYS A 81 5.58 3.00 6.33
C CYS A 81 5.96 2.70 4.87
N ALA A 82 6.58 1.56 4.61
CA ALA A 82 6.93 1.12 3.25
C ALA A 82 5.67 0.84 2.42
N GLY A 83 4.67 0.18 3.01
CA GLY A 83 3.39 -0.08 2.38
C GLY A 83 2.68 1.21 1.97
N GLY A 84 2.49 2.15 2.89
CA GLY A 84 1.85 3.43 2.55
C GLY A 84 2.67 4.33 1.62
N GLY A 85 3.99 4.15 1.56
CA GLY A 85 4.85 4.84 0.59
C GLY A 85 4.63 4.38 -0.85
N LEU A 86 4.26 3.11 -1.06
CA LEU A 86 3.95 2.55 -2.38
C LEU A 86 2.74 3.22 -3.05
N GLY A 87 1.83 3.81 -2.25
CA GLY A 87 0.72 4.64 -2.71
C GLY A 87 1.10 5.80 -3.63
N THR A 88 2.36 6.23 -3.61
CA THR A 88 2.86 7.23 -4.57
C THR A 88 3.16 6.68 -5.95
N MET A 89 3.57 5.41 -6.02
CA MET A 89 4.19 4.85 -7.21
C MET A 89 3.18 4.06 -8.04
N ILE A 90 2.20 3.43 -7.40
CA ILE A 90 1.17 2.63 -8.07
C ILE A 90 0.03 3.54 -8.54
N PRO A 91 -0.26 3.60 -9.85
CA PRO A 91 -1.36 4.42 -10.37
C PRO A 91 -2.75 3.97 -9.86
N PRO A 92 -3.70 4.91 -9.72
CA PRO A 92 -3.62 6.34 -9.99
C PRO A 92 -3.01 7.10 -8.80
N SER A 93 -2.02 7.97 -9.05
CA SER A 93 -1.38 8.76 -7.98
C SER A 93 -1.40 10.25 -8.29
N ILE A 94 -1.78 11.06 -7.29
CA ILE A 94 -1.78 12.53 -7.37
C ILE A 94 -0.35 13.07 -7.56
N VAL A 95 0.63 12.43 -6.92
CA VAL A 95 2.05 12.82 -7.03
C VAL A 95 2.54 12.71 -8.47
N LEU A 96 2.21 11.62 -9.15
CA LEU A 96 2.54 11.39 -10.56
C LEU A 96 1.83 12.37 -11.49
N ILE A 97 0.60 12.78 -11.17
CA ILE A 97 -0.11 13.82 -11.92
C ILE A 97 0.64 15.17 -11.82
N PHE A 98 1.00 15.60 -10.61
CA PHE A 98 1.75 16.85 -10.43
C PHE A 98 3.12 16.81 -11.10
N TYR A 99 3.81 15.67 -11.03
CA TYR A 99 5.08 15.48 -11.73
C TYR A 99 4.90 15.58 -13.25
N GLY A 100 3.93 14.88 -13.83
CA GLY A 100 3.65 14.92 -15.27
C GLY A 100 3.31 16.33 -15.77
N LEU A 101 2.53 17.09 -14.99
CA LEU A 101 2.21 18.48 -15.30
C LEU A 101 3.43 19.41 -15.27
N THR A 102 4.35 19.18 -14.34
CA THR A 102 5.55 20.02 -14.18
C THR A 102 6.64 19.68 -15.20
N ALA A 103 6.78 18.40 -15.52
CA ALA A 103 7.74 17.90 -16.50
C ALA A 103 7.23 17.96 -17.95
N GLU A 104 6.00 18.45 -18.18
CA GLU A 104 5.34 18.53 -19.49
C GLU A 104 5.30 17.18 -20.24
N VAL A 105 5.23 16.06 -19.49
CA VAL A 105 5.14 14.71 -20.05
C VAL A 105 3.72 14.16 -19.94
N SER A 106 3.39 13.21 -20.82
CA SER A 106 2.12 12.50 -20.79
C SER A 106 1.93 11.77 -19.46
N ILE A 107 0.87 12.13 -18.73
CA ILE A 107 0.49 11.49 -17.46
C ILE A 107 0.17 10.00 -17.69
N GLY A 108 -0.42 9.66 -18.83
CA GLY A 108 -0.73 8.28 -19.19
C GLY A 108 0.52 7.43 -19.35
N ASP A 109 1.54 7.97 -20.02
CA ASP A 109 2.82 7.27 -20.21
C ASP A 109 3.55 7.13 -18.88
N LEU A 110 3.47 8.14 -18.01
CA LEU A 110 4.03 8.10 -16.67
C LEU A 110 3.37 6.99 -15.83
N PHE A 111 2.04 6.86 -15.87
CA PHE A 111 1.33 5.79 -15.17
C PHE A 111 1.73 4.40 -15.67
N LEU A 112 1.83 4.21 -16.98
CA LEU A 112 2.27 2.94 -17.55
C LEU A 112 3.72 2.62 -17.16
N ALA A 113 4.59 3.64 -17.15
CA ALA A 113 5.99 3.50 -16.78
C ALA A 113 6.19 3.14 -15.28
N THR A 114 5.29 3.55 -14.39
CA THR A 114 5.44 3.28 -12.95
C THR A 114 4.88 1.94 -12.46
N ILE A 115 4.05 1.26 -13.26
CA ILE A 115 3.49 -0.06 -12.88
C ILE A 115 4.60 -1.08 -12.60
N ILE A 116 5.56 -1.20 -13.53
CA ILE A 116 6.67 -2.14 -13.41
C ILE A 116 7.53 -1.86 -12.17
N PRO A 117 8.09 -0.65 -11.96
CA PRO A 117 8.90 -0.36 -10.78
C PRO A 117 8.09 -0.45 -9.48
N GLY A 118 6.80 -0.08 -9.48
CA GLY A 118 5.92 -0.21 -8.31
C GLY A 118 5.75 -1.67 -7.88
N LEU A 119 5.53 -2.58 -8.83
CA LEU A 119 5.43 -4.02 -8.57
C LEU A 119 6.78 -4.63 -8.16
N ILE A 120 7.89 -4.18 -8.75
CA ILE A 120 9.23 -4.61 -8.34
C ILE A 120 9.50 -4.20 -6.88
N LEU A 121 9.19 -2.96 -6.51
CA LEU A 121 9.40 -2.47 -5.15
C LEU A 121 8.55 -3.24 -4.14
N ALA A 122 7.28 -3.49 -4.47
CA ALA A 122 6.39 -4.32 -3.68
C ALA A 122 6.93 -5.75 -3.50
N ALA A 123 7.44 -6.36 -4.57
CA ALA A 123 8.04 -7.69 -4.51
C ALA A 123 9.30 -7.72 -3.63
N ILE A 124 10.16 -6.69 -3.72
CA ILE A 124 11.34 -6.56 -2.87
C ILE A 124 10.95 -6.41 -1.40
N TYR A 125 9.91 -5.64 -1.08
CA TYR A 125 9.43 -5.51 0.30
C TYR A 125 8.87 -6.83 0.85
N ILE A 126 8.10 -7.56 0.05
CA ILE A 126 7.61 -8.89 0.43
C ILE A 126 8.78 -9.87 0.65
N ALA A 127 9.78 -9.86 -0.24
CA ALA A 127 10.98 -10.69 -0.10
C ALA A 127 11.79 -10.33 1.16
N TYR A 128 11.94 -9.04 1.47
CA TYR A 128 12.59 -8.58 2.69
C TYR A 128 11.85 -9.04 3.95
N ILE A 129 10.52 -8.90 3.97
CA ILE A 129 9.69 -9.38 5.08
C ILE A 129 9.85 -10.89 5.26
N LEU A 130 9.84 -11.67 4.17
CA LEU A 130 10.07 -13.11 4.23
C LEU A 130 11.44 -13.47 4.81
N PHE A 131 12.49 -12.77 4.40
CA PHE A 131 13.84 -13.05 4.87
C PHE A 131 14.04 -12.70 6.35
N VAL A 132 13.43 -11.62 6.84
CA VAL A 132 13.56 -11.17 8.24
C VAL A 132 12.59 -11.89 9.17
N ALA A 133 11.42 -12.32 8.68
CA ALA A 133 10.39 -12.99 9.49
C ALA A 133 10.54 -14.53 9.54
N THR A 134 11.39 -15.13 8.69
CA THR A 134 11.76 -16.56 8.72
C THR A 134 12.86 -16.78 9.75
#